data_AF-A0A9P8H9X3-F1
#
_entry.id   AF-A0A9P8H9X3-F1
#
_cell.length_a   1.000
_cell.length_b   1.000
_cell.length_c   1.000
_cell.angle_alpha   90.00
_cell.angle_beta   90.00
_cell.angle_gamma   90.00
#
_symmetry.space_group_name_H-M   'P 1'
#
loop_
_entity.id
_entity.type
_entity.pdbx_description
1 polymer ?
#
loop_
_entity_poly.entity_id
_entity_poly.type
_entity_poly.pdbx_seq_one_letter_code
_entity_poly.pdbx_strand_id
1 'polypeptide(L)'
;MISRIASRRLCAAASRRAGSSRSGESAGWNARAVQRRWMTPAPKPGDGPMMSRRADRELPDVGQVSQGWRRTMPIFLAVVAVCSVTIFNYQKSSSPIISSTLYALRTSPEANRLLGDEIYFKHQIPWISGEMNQVKGRIDISFSVRGSRGAGVMRFASHRPSSKALFETTEWSLTLEDGTRVDLLDGNDPFRGLLGGEDEDDLPLVDDESTKGFRQQGAYNR
;
A
#
# COMPACT_ATOMS: atom_id res chain seq x y z
N MET A 1 55.42 12.60 33.16
CA MET A 1 56.82 12.83 32.79
C MET A 1 57.36 11.57 32.10
N ILE A 2 57.80 11.76 30.85
CA ILE A 2 58.98 11.13 30.21
C ILE A 2 58.83 9.64 29.82
N SER A 3 58.56 9.32 28.54
CA SER A 3 59.51 9.20 27.39
C SER A 3 60.12 7.80 27.34
N ARG A 4 59.66 6.91 26.45
CA ARG A 4 60.10 6.73 25.05
C ARG A 4 61.36 5.86 24.90
N ILE A 5 61.21 4.92 23.95
CA ILE A 5 62.20 4.50 22.94
C ILE A 5 63.31 3.56 23.41
N ALA A 6 63.28 2.34 22.88
CA ALA A 6 64.46 1.73 22.30
C ALA A 6 64.07 1.11 20.95
N SER A 7 64.70 1.65 19.90
CA SER A 7 64.58 1.25 18.51
C SER A 7 65.77 0.37 18.12
N ARG A 8 65.62 -0.32 16.97
CA ARG A 8 66.66 -0.89 16.08
C ARG A 8 67.15 -2.29 16.48
N ARG A 9 67.44 -3.23 15.58
CA ARG A 9 67.43 -3.34 14.10
C ARG A 9 67.77 -4.82 13.83
N LEU A 10 67.33 -5.40 12.71
CA LEU A 10 68.20 -5.95 11.66
C LEU A 10 67.38 -6.76 10.64
N CYS A 11 67.63 -6.45 9.38
CA CYS A 11 67.17 -7.16 8.19
C CYS A 11 67.77 -8.57 8.11
N ALA A 12 67.08 -9.51 7.46
CA ALA A 12 67.63 -10.27 6.33
C ALA A 12 66.55 -11.13 5.67
N ALA A 13 66.67 -11.24 4.36
CA ALA A 13 65.77 -11.91 3.44
C ALA A 13 65.76 -13.43 3.56
N ALA A 14 64.62 -14.05 3.23
CA ALA A 14 64.61 -15.31 2.50
C ALA A 14 63.27 -15.49 1.79
N SER A 15 63.31 -15.39 0.47
CA SER A 15 62.30 -15.89 -0.43
C SER A 15 62.15 -17.41 -0.25
N ARG A 16 60.91 -17.90 -0.25
CA ARG A 16 60.41 -18.98 -1.13
C ARG A 16 59.05 -19.54 -0.67
N ARG A 17 58.29 -19.91 -1.71
CA ARG A 17 57.15 -20.85 -1.75
C ARG A 17 55.76 -20.30 -1.42
N ALA A 18 55.11 -19.95 -2.53
CA ALA A 18 53.73 -20.25 -2.87
C ALA A 18 53.09 -21.40 -2.06
N GLY A 19 51.85 -21.13 -1.61
CA GLY A 19 50.97 -22.09 -0.97
C GLY A 19 49.64 -21.41 -0.66
N SER A 20 48.73 -21.47 -1.62
CA SER A 20 47.37 -20.96 -1.58
C SER A 20 46.50 -21.65 -0.52
N SER A 21 45.80 -20.89 0.31
CA SER A 21 44.42 -21.19 0.76
C SER A 21 43.88 -20.04 1.62
N ARG A 22 43.10 -19.16 1.00
CA ARG A 22 42.16 -18.29 1.73
C ARG A 22 40.75 -18.69 1.32
N SER A 23 40.14 -19.55 2.13
CA SER A 23 38.70 -19.77 2.15
C SER A 23 38.05 -18.58 2.87
N GLY A 24 37.29 -17.79 2.13
CA GLY A 24 36.59 -16.64 2.70
C GLY A 24 35.88 -15.84 1.62
N GLU A 25 35.04 -16.48 0.82
CA GLU A 25 34.08 -15.78 -0.03
C GLU A 25 32.68 -15.88 0.58
N SER A 26 32.28 -14.73 1.10
CA SER A 26 30.91 -14.35 1.42
C SER A 26 29.92 -14.79 0.35
N ALA A 27 28.87 -15.47 0.79
CA ALA A 27 27.68 -15.80 0.03
C ALA A 27 26.96 -14.51 -0.43
N GLY A 28 27.43 -13.93 -1.52
CA GLY A 28 26.66 -12.96 -2.29
C GLY A 28 25.62 -13.70 -3.09
N TRP A 29 24.34 -13.42 -2.83
CA TRP A 29 23.21 -13.72 -3.71
C TRP A 29 23.38 -13.01 -5.05
N ASN A 30 24.37 -13.39 -5.84
CA ASN A 30 24.39 -13.16 -7.25
C ASN A 30 23.54 -14.26 -7.88
N ALA A 31 22.22 -14.10 -7.76
CA ALA A 31 21.31 -14.62 -8.77
C ALA A 31 21.64 -13.89 -10.09
N ARG A 32 22.77 -14.27 -10.71
CA ARG A 32 22.87 -14.29 -12.15
C ARG A 32 21.80 -15.27 -12.58
N ALA A 33 20.57 -14.77 -12.69
CA ALA A 33 19.66 -15.25 -13.70
C ALA A 33 20.47 -15.17 -14.98
N VAL A 34 21.12 -16.29 -15.32
CA VAL A 34 21.73 -16.50 -16.62
C VAL A 34 20.61 -16.16 -17.56
N GLN A 35 20.68 -14.97 -18.16
CA GLN A 35 19.91 -14.68 -19.35
C GLN A 35 20.27 -15.82 -20.27
N ARG A 36 19.36 -16.80 -20.39
CA ARG A 36 19.37 -17.77 -21.46
C ARG A 36 19.05 -16.96 -22.71
N ARG A 37 19.98 -16.10 -23.13
CA ARG A 37 20.07 -15.67 -24.51
C ARG A 37 20.13 -16.99 -25.24
N TRP A 38 19.08 -17.31 -25.97
CA TRP A 38 19.11 -18.33 -26.98
C TRP A 38 20.15 -17.87 -28.02
N MET A 39 21.44 -18.12 -27.72
CA MET A 39 22.50 -18.14 -28.69
C MET A 39 22.37 -19.47 -29.44
N THR A 40 21.23 -19.65 -30.09
CA THR A 40 21.12 -20.63 -31.15
C THR A 40 21.87 -19.99 -32.32
N PRO A 41 23.05 -20.52 -32.71
CA PRO A 41 23.79 -19.95 -33.83
C PRO A 41 22.90 -19.92 -35.08
N ALA A 42 23.10 -18.93 -35.94
CA ALA A 42 22.38 -18.86 -37.20
C ALA A 42 22.59 -20.18 -37.98
N PRO A 43 21.53 -20.82 -38.50
CA PRO A 43 21.67 -22.10 -39.17
C PRO A 43 22.58 -21.93 -40.40
N LYS A 44 23.54 -22.84 -40.58
CA LYS A 44 24.44 -22.83 -41.73
C LYS A 44 23.77 -23.49 -42.94
N PRO A 45 24.24 -23.26 -44.19
CA PRO A 45 23.72 -23.98 -45.35
C PRO A 45 23.86 -25.49 -45.16
N GLY A 46 22.73 -26.22 -45.16
CA GLY A 46 22.66 -27.66 -44.88
C GLY A 46 22.47 -28.05 -43.41
N ASP A 47 22.47 -27.08 -42.49
CA ASP A 47 22.33 -27.32 -41.05
C ASP A 47 20.86 -27.24 -40.61
N GLY A 48 20.28 -28.42 -40.41
CA GLY A 48 18.96 -28.59 -39.82
C GLY A 48 17.75 -28.23 -40.71
N PRO A 49 16.55 -28.63 -40.26
CA PRO A 49 15.30 -28.57 -41.03
C PRO A 49 14.73 -27.15 -41.20
N MET A 50 15.45 -26.11 -40.78
CA MET A 50 15.04 -24.71 -40.91
C MET A 50 15.42 -24.09 -42.26
N MET A 51 16.46 -24.61 -42.93
CA MET A 51 16.93 -24.11 -44.23
C MET A 51 16.33 -24.86 -45.43
N SER A 52 15.72 -26.02 -45.20
CA SER A 52 15.02 -26.78 -46.23
C SER A 52 13.51 -26.44 -46.22
N ARG A 53 13.01 -25.76 -47.25
CA ARG A 53 11.56 -25.62 -47.50
C ARG A 53 11.00 -26.96 -48.00
N ARG A 54 10.89 -27.96 -47.13
CA ARG A 54 10.22 -29.23 -47.43
C ARG A 54 8.77 -29.16 -46.95
N ALA A 55 7.83 -29.48 -47.85
CA ALA A 55 6.41 -29.52 -47.55
C ALA A 55 6.02 -30.69 -46.61
N ASP A 56 6.82 -31.75 -46.59
CA ASP A 56 6.54 -32.99 -45.84
C ASP A 56 7.04 -32.97 -44.39
N ARG A 57 7.07 -31.80 -43.75
CA ARG A 57 7.48 -31.68 -42.34
C ARG A 57 6.26 -31.71 -41.43
N GLU A 58 6.19 -32.72 -40.59
CA GLU A 58 5.16 -32.79 -39.54
C GLU A 58 5.25 -31.54 -38.65
N LEU A 59 4.11 -30.89 -38.46
CA LEU A 59 3.98 -29.73 -37.59
C LEU A 59 4.31 -30.17 -36.15
N PRO A 60 4.99 -29.32 -35.35
CA PRO A 60 5.17 -29.60 -33.93
C PRO A 60 3.82 -29.95 -33.29
N ASP A 61 3.77 -31.05 -32.55
CA ASP A 61 2.55 -31.46 -31.88
C ASP A 61 2.11 -30.37 -30.90
N VAL A 62 0.92 -29.82 -31.14
CA VAL A 62 0.29 -28.77 -30.34
C VAL A 62 0.07 -29.20 -28.88
N GLY A 63 0.08 -30.51 -28.60
CA GLY A 63 0.03 -31.06 -27.25
C GLY A 63 1.23 -30.68 -26.37
N GLN A 64 2.41 -30.45 -26.96
CA GLN A 64 3.65 -30.16 -26.22
C GLN A 64 3.77 -28.71 -25.73
N VAL A 65 3.07 -27.76 -26.37
CA VAL A 65 3.20 -26.30 -26.10
C VAL A 65 2.20 -25.81 -25.03
N SER A 66 1.06 -26.47 -24.87
CA SER A 66 -0.07 -25.94 -24.07
C SER A 66 0.04 -26.15 -22.55
N GLN A 67 0.90 -27.06 -22.07
CA GLN A 67 0.92 -27.47 -20.66
C GLN A 67 1.52 -26.42 -19.71
N GLY A 68 2.31 -25.48 -20.21
CA GLY A 68 2.88 -24.40 -19.39
C GLY A 68 1.83 -23.44 -18.82
N TRP A 69 0.80 -23.14 -19.62
CA TRP A 69 -0.29 -22.23 -19.26
C TRP A 69 -1.07 -22.75 -18.04
N ARG A 70 -1.38 -24.05 -17.98
CA ARG A 70 -2.10 -24.65 -16.84
C ARG A 70 -1.37 -24.48 -15.51
N ARG A 71 -0.03 -24.44 -15.54
CA ARG A 71 0.81 -24.26 -14.35
C ARG A 71 0.95 -22.78 -13.96
N THR A 72 1.02 -21.87 -14.93
CA THR A 72 1.20 -20.43 -14.66
C THR A 72 -0.12 -19.71 -14.38
N MET A 73 -1.25 -20.17 -14.90
CA MET A 73 -2.57 -19.59 -14.64
C MET A 73 -2.96 -19.46 -13.17
N PRO A 74 -2.85 -20.51 -12.33
CA PRO A 74 -3.23 -20.36 -10.93
C PRO A 74 -2.33 -19.35 -10.21
N ILE A 75 -1.05 -19.28 -10.58
CA ILE A 75 -0.11 -18.29 -10.03
C ILE A 75 -0.52 -16.89 -10.46
N PHE A 76 -0.82 -16.69 -11.75
CA PHE A 76 -1.29 -15.41 -12.27
C PHE A 76 -2.58 -14.96 -11.57
N LEU A 77 -3.58 -15.85 -11.48
CA LEU A 77 -4.84 -15.56 -10.80
C LEU A 77 -4.63 -15.26 -9.31
N ALA A 78 -3.74 -15.98 -8.64
CA ALA A 78 -3.40 -15.71 -7.24
C ALA A 78 -2.78 -14.32 -7.06
N VAL A 79 -1.82 -13.95 -7.92
CA VAL A 79 -1.20 -12.62 -7.90
C VAL A 79 -2.24 -11.54 -8.18
N VAL A 80 -3.09 -11.71 -9.20
CA VAL A 80 -4.18 -10.77 -9.51
C VAL A 80 -5.12 -10.64 -8.33
N ALA A 81 -5.56 -11.74 -7.72
CA ALA A 81 -6.46 -11.71 -6.57
C ALA A 81 -5.84 -10.96 -5.38
N VAL A 82 -4.57 -11.22 -5.06
CA VAL A 82 -3.85 -10.51 -3.99
C VAL A 82 -3.75 -9.01 -4.28
N CYS A 83 -3.39 -8.64 -5.52
CA CYS A 83 -3.35 -7.25 -5.95
C CYS A 83 -4.74 -6.60 -5.86
N SER A 84 -5.80 -7.27 -6.30
CA SER A 84 -7.18 -6.79 -6.23
C SER A 84 -7.62 -6.52 -4.80
N VAL A 85 -7.39 -7.47 -3.88
CA VAL A 85 -7.72 -7.26 -2.46
C VAL A 85 -6.95 -6.07 -1.88
N THR A 86 -5.67 -5.94 -2.23
CA THR A 86 -4.81 -4.86 -1.76
C THR A 86 -5.31 -3.50 -2.24
N ILE A 87 -5.64 -3.35 -3.53
CA ILE A 87 -6.11 -2.07 -4.08
C ILE A 87 -7.47 -1.66 -3.51
N PHE A 88 -8.39 -2.60 -3.31
CA PHE A 88 -9.68 -2.29 -2.67
C PHE A 88 -9.51 -1.89 -1.21
N ASN A 89 -8.60 -2.53 -0.48
CA ASN A 89 -8.29 -2.12 0.89
C ASN A 89 -7.66 -0.72 0.92
N TYR A 90 -6.78 -0.40 -0.02
CA TYR A 90 -6.18 0.95 -0.14
C TYR A 90 -7.23 2.04 -0.46
N GLN A 91 -8.19 1.72 -1.34
CA GLN A 91 -9.31 2.62 -1.62
C GLN A 91 -10.16 2.87 -0.37
N LYS A 92 -10.45 1.81 0.40
CA LYS A 92 -11.14 1.96 1.69
C LYS A 92 -10.35 2.83 2.65
N SER A 93 -9.05 2.54 2.86
CA SER A 93 -8.18 3.26 3.80
C SER A 93 -8.03 4.75 3.49
N SER A 94 -8.09 5.09 2.20
CA SER A 94 -7.95 6.47 1.71
C SER A 94 -9.29 7.22 1.61
N SER A 95 -10.38 6.66 2.15
CA SER A 95 -11.70 7.30 2.10
C SER A 95 -11.84 8.47 3.09
N PRO A 96 -12.66 9.49 2.77
CA PRO A 96 -12.91 10.63 3.66
C PRO A 96 -13.45 10.24 5.05
N ILE A 97 -14.27 9.19 5.11
CA ILE A 97 -14.85 8.68 6.36
C ILE A 97 -13.75 8.25 7.33
N ILE A 98 -12.72 7.56 6.83
CA ILE A 98 -11.63 7.08 7.68
C ILE A 98 -10.79 8.25 8.18
N SER A 99 -10.44 9.20 7.30
CA SER A 99 -9.70 10.40 7.71
C SER A 99 -10.45 11.18 8.79
N SER A 100 -11.76 11.28 8.67
CA SER A 100 -12.60 11.95 9.66
C SER A 100 -12.73 11.19 10.98
N THR A 101 -13.03 9.89 10.93
CA THR A 101 -13.11 9.06 12.14
C THR A 101 -11.78 9.04 12.88
N LEU A 102 -10.66 9.02 12.17
CA LEU A 102 -9.33 9.16 12.76
C LEU A 102 -9.09 10.56 13.35
N TYR A 103 -9.57 11.62 12.71
CA TYR A 103 -9.49 12.98 13.25
C TYR A 103 -10.31 13.14 14.52
N ALA A 104 -11.56 12.68 14.52
CA ALA A 104 -12.44 12.68 15.70
C ALA A 104 -11.80 11.88 16.84
N LEU A 105 -11.12 10.77 16.52
CA LEU A 105 -10.40 9.98 17.51
C LEU A 105 -9.22 10.76 18.13
N ARG A 106 -8.50 11.55 17.32
CA ARG A 106 -7.39 12.40 17.79
C ARG A 106 -7.84 13.57 18.66
N THR A 107 -9.04 14.09 18.44
CA THR A 107 -9.58 15.22 19.21
C THR A 107 -10.37 14.77 20.44
N SER A 108 -10.78 13.51 20.51
CA SER A 108 -11.53 12.96 21.65
C SER A 108 -10.67 12.91 22.93
N PRO A 109 -11.12 13.54 24.03
CA PRO A 109 -10.42 13.47 25.32
C PRO A 109 -10.30 12.05 25.86
N GLU A 110 -11.36 11.25 25.69
CA GLU A 110 -11.41 9.86 26.16
C GLU A 110 -10.46 8.96 25.38
N ALA A 111 -10.43 9.09 24.06
CA ALA A 111 -9.47 8.34 23.24
C ALA A 111 -8.02 8.73 23.55
N ASN A 112 -7.74 10.02 23.71
CA ASN A 112 -6.42 10.51 24.11
C ASN A 112 -6.04 10.01 25.51
N ARG A 113 -6.99 9.90 26.45
CA ARG A 113 -6.77 9.37 27.80
C ARG A 113 -6.34 7.88 27.79
N LEU A 114 -6.82 7.12 26.81
CA LEU A 114 -6.59 5.68 26.70
C LEU A 114 -5.37 5.34 25.81
N LEU A 115 -5.30 5.90 24.61
CA LEU A 115 -4.25 5.62 23.62
C LEU A 115 -3.04 6.55 23.74
N GLY A 116 -3.21 7.70 24.40
CA GLY A 116 -2.21 8.78 24.44
C GLY A 116 -2.31 9.72 23.24
N ASP A 117 -1.32 10.60 23.14
CA ASP A 117 -1.19 11.55 22.05
C ASP A 117 -0.81 10.87 20.72
N GLU A 118 -0.96 11.60 19.61
CA GLU A 118 -0.53 11.20 18.27
C GLU A 118 -1.14 9.87 17.77
N ILE A 119 -2.46 9.83 17.64
CA ILE A 119 -3.16 8.62 17.19
C ILE A 119 -3.02 8.43 15.67
N TYR A 120 -2.42 7.33 15.25
CA TYR A 120 -2.24 6.92 13.86
C TYR A 120 -2.77 5.51 13.62
N PHE A 121 -2.74 5.07 12.36
CA PHE A 121 -2.92 3.65 12.06
C PHE A 121 -1.80 2.82 12.69
N LYS A 122 -2.14 1.64 13.19
CA LYS A 122 -1.15 0.70 13.75
C LYS A 122 -0.12 0.23 12.71
N HIS A 123 -0.51 0.16 11.44
CA HIS A 123 0.30 -0.34 10.33
C HIS A 123 0.33 0.65 9.16
N GLN A 124 1.41 0.63 8.38
CA GLN A 124 1.55 1.48 7.18
C GLN A 124 0.48 1.16 6.12
N ILE A 125 0.13 -0.11 5.98
CA ILE A 125 -1.01 -0.56 5.17
C ILE A 125 -2.09 -1.02 6.14
N PRO A 126 -3.01 -0.13 6.57
CA PRO A 126 -4.04 -0.50 7.52
C PRO A 126 -5.05 -1.43 6.86
N TRP A 127 -5.38 -2.54 7.52
CA TRP A 127 -6.44 -3.42 7.08
C TRP A 127 -7.79 -2.89 7.59
N ILE A 128 -8.67 -2.51 6.67
CA ILE A 128 -10.00 -1.98 7.01
C ILE A 128 -11.03 -3.08 6.80
N SER A 129 -11.50 -3.64 7.91
CA SER A 129 -12.53 -4.68 7.92
C SER A 129 -13.93 -4.05 7.94
N GLY A 130 -14.88 -4.68 7.27
CA GLY A 130 -16.29 -4.28 7.29
C GLY A 130 -16.83 -3.73 5.95
N GLU A 131 -18.10 -3.29 5.98
CA GLU A 131 -18.83 -2.73 4.85
C GLU A 131 -18.68 -1.21 4.84
N MET A 132 -18.18 -0.67 3.73
CA MET A 132 -18.21 0.77 3.47
C MET A 132 -19.03 1.01 2.21
N ASN A 133 -20.32 1.25 2.38
CA ASN A 133 -21.22 1.54 1.27
C ASN A 133 -21.91 2.89 1.49
N GLN A 134 -21.23 3.95 1.05
CA GLN A 134 -21.73 5.31 1.15
C GLN A 134 -23.00 5.52 0.34
N VAL A 135 -23.11 4.89 -0.84
CA VAL A 135 -24.27 5.01 -1.74
C VAL A 135 -25.54 4.42 -1.11
N LYS A 136 -25.42 3.24 -0.49
CA LYS A 136 -26.53 2.62 0.25
C LYS A 136 -26.68 3.18 1.66
N GLY A 137 -25.83 4.13 2.05
CA GLY A 137 -25.90 4.75 3.35
C GLY A 137 -25.57 3.79 4.51
N ARG A 138 -24.76 2.75 4.30
CA ARG A 138 -24.41 1.79 5.36
C ARG A 138 -22.91 1.72 5.51
N ILE A 139 -22.44 2.04 6.71
CA ILE A 139 -21.03 2.05 7.06
C ILE A 139 -20.91 1.24 8.34
N ASP A 140 -20.13 0.17 8.31
CA ASP A 140 -19.69 -0.59 9.47
C ASP A 140 -18.24 -0.95 9.21
N ILE A 141 -17.33 -0.21 9.84
CA ILE A 141 -15.90 -0.35 9.63
C ILE A 141 -15.16 -0.55 10.95
N SER A 142 -14.08 -1.31 10.88
CA SER A 142 -13.16 -1.49 11.99
C SER A 142 -11.71 -1.48 11.50
N PHE A 143 -10.84 -0.81 12.25
CA PHE A 143 -9.42 -0.74 11.93
C PHE A 143 -8.55 -0.53 13.17
N SER A 144 -7.32 -1.00 13.10
CA SER A 144 -6.35 -0.89 14.19
C SER A 144 -5.68 0.47 14.23
N VAL A 145 -5.69 1.07 15.41
CA VAL A 145 -5.09 2.37 15.73
C VAL A 145 -4.01 2.22 16.79
N ARG A 146 -3.05 3.13 16.79
CA ARG A 146 -1.96 3.21 17.75
C ARG A 146 -1.73 4.65 18.13
N GLY A 147 -1.65 4.93 19.43
CA GLY A 147 -1.15 6.19 19.98
C GLY A 147 0.19 5.99 20.69
N SER A 148 0.63 7.03 21.40
CA SER A 148 1.88 7.03 22.16
C SER A 148 1.90 6.03 23.33
N ARG A 149 0.76 5.79 24.00
CA ARG A 149 0.66 4.94 25.20
C ARG A 149 0.16 3.52 24.91
N GLY A 150 -0.61 3.34 23.84
CA GLY A 150 -1.23 2.05 23.56
C GLY A 150 -1.73 1.89 22.13
N ALA A 151 -2.29 0.72 21.86
CA ALA A 151 -2.95 0.42 20.60
C ALA A 151 -4.32 -0.22 20.87
N GLY A 152 -5.18 -0.19 19.86
CA GLY A 152 -6.53 -0.71 19.94
C GLY A 152 -7.17 -0.86 18.56
N VAL A 153 -8.40 -1.34 18.55
CA VAL A 153 -9.25 -1.44 17.36
C VAL A 153 -10.41 -0.47 17.54
N MET A 154 -10.51 0.49 16.64
CA MET A 154 -11.64 1.41 16.57
C MET A 154 -12.71 0.80 15.67
N ARG A 155 -13.97 0.87 16.10
CA ARG A 155 -15.15 0.47 15.34
C ARG A 155 -16.05 1.69 15.15
N PHE A 156 -16.51 1.87 13.93
CA PHE A 156 -17.42 2.94 13.57
C PHE A 156 -18.56 2.37 12.73
N ALA A 157 -19.79 2.58 13.18
CA ALA A 157 -21.00 2.20 12.46
C ALA A 157 -21.94 3.38 12.32
N SER A 158 -22.42 3.60 11.11
CA SER A 158 -23.39 4.64 10.77
C SER A 158 -24.33 4.15 9.69
N HIS A 159 -25.59 4.59 9.77
CA HIS A 159 -26.58 4.33 8.75
C HIS A 159 -27.29 5.61 8.32
N ARG A 160 -27.72 5.64 7.06
CA ARG A 160 -28.59 6.68 6.50
C ARG A 160 -29.91 6.02 6.09
N PRO A 161 -31.05 6.36 6.73
CA PRO A 161 -32.32 5.68 6.48
C PRO A 161 -32.93 5.98 5.10
N SER A 162 -32.63 7.13 4.50
CA SER A 162 -33.11 7.53 3.18
C SER A 162 -32.02 8.30 2.43
N SER A 163 -31.98 8.27 1.10
CA SER A 163 -30.94 8.97 0.32
C SER A 163 -30.80 10.46 0.65
N LYS A 164 -31.89 11.11 1.08
CA LYS A 164 -31.94 12.52 1.50
C LYS A 164 -31.72 12.75 3.00
N ALA A 165 -31.73 11.70 3.81
CA ALA A 165 -31.50 11.82 5.24
C ALA A 165 -30.01 12.03 5.55
N LEU A 166 -29.72 12.62 6.70
CA LEU A 166 -28.36 12.70 7.22
C LEU A 166 -27.89 11.31 7.69
N PHE A 167 -26.58 11.13 7.77
CA PHE A 167 -26.03 9.94 8.38
C PHE A 167 -26.21 10.00 9.89
N GLU A 168 -26.71 8.92 10.47
CA GLU A 168 -26.84 8.75 11.91
C GLU A 168 -25.73 7.81 12.37
N THR A 169 -24.90 8.26 13.31
CA THR A 169 -23.89 7.41 13.93
C THR A 169 -24.56 6.50 14.95
N THR A 170 -24.47 5.19 14.74
CA THR A 170 -25.04 4.19 15.65
C THR A 170 -24.01 3.74 16.67
N GLU A 171 -22.74 3.65 16.26
CA GLU A 171 -21.69 3.14 17.12
C GLU A 171 -20.37 3.86 16.83
N TRP A 172 -19.71 4.33 17.87
CA TRP A 172 -18.32 4.75 17.79
C TRP A 172 -17.58 4.28 19.03
N SER A 173 -16.90 3.14 18.92
CA SER A 173 -16.26 2.49 20.06
C SER A 173 -14.79 2.18 19.82
N LEU A 174 -14.03 2.15 20.90
CA LEU A 174 -12.61 1.80 20.92
C LEU A 174 -12.41 0.58 21.82
N THR A 175 -11.87 -0.49 21.25
CA THR A 175 -11.47 -1.68 21.99
C THR A 175 -9.96 -1.69 22.15
N LEU A 176 -9.47 -1.62 23.39
CA LEU A 176 -8.03 -1.67 23.69
C LEU A 176 -7.48 -3.09 23.51
N GLU A 177 -6.15 -3.23 23.44
CA GLU A 177 -5.49 -4.55 23.43
C GLU A 177 -5.81 -5.40 24.67
N ASP A 178 -6.15 -4.77 25.79
CA ASP A 178 -6.57 -5.43 27.04
C ASP A 178 -8.01 -6.00 26.97
N GLY A 179 -8.73 -5.79 25.88
CA GLY A 179 -10.11 -6.24 25.68
C GLY A 179 -11.18 -5.30 26.26
N THR A 180 -10.79 -4.24 26.96
CA THR A 180 -11.70 -3.19 27.42
C THR A 180 -12.27 -2.44 26.23
N ARG A 181 -13.59 -2.46 26.08
CA ARG A 181 -14.32 -1.68 25.08
C ARG A 181 -14.89 -0.43 25.73
N VAL A 182 -14.60 0.71 25.12
CA VAL A 182 -15.08 2.02 25.55
C VAL A 182 -15.91 2.62 24.42
N ASP A 183 -17.12 3.05 24.74
CA ASP A 183 -17.94 3.83 23.81
C ASP A 183 -17.47 5.28 23.86
N LEU A 184 -17.21 5.87 22.70
CA LEU A 184 -16.73 7.24 22.56
C LEU A 184 -17.86 8.20 22.18
N LEU A 185 -19.07 7.69 21.97
CA LEU A 185 -20.24 8.48 21.61
C LEU A 185 -20.89 9.12 22.86
N ASP A 186 -20.23 10.12 23.43
CA ASP A 186 -20.70 10.85 24.63
C ASP A 186 -21.77 11.93 24.29
N GLY A 187 -22.91 11.49 23.75
CA GLY A 187 -24.13 12.31 23.55
C GLY A 187 -24.06 13.43 22.50
N ASN A 188 -22.86 13.90 22.14
CA ASN A 188 -22.62 14.82 21.03
C ASN A 188 -21.87 14.06 19.92
N ASP A 189 -22.56 13.81 18.82
CA ASP A 189 -22.00 13.11 17.66
C ASP A 189 -21.09 14.05 16.84
N PRO A 190 -19.76 13.85 16.84
CA PRO A 190 -18.84 14.71 16.08
C PRO A 190 -18.98 14.53 14.57
N PHE A 191 -19.73 13.53 14.11
CA PHE A 191 -19.89 13.20 12.69
C PHE A 191 -21.12 13.82 12.04
N ARG A 192 -22.04 14.44 12.80
CA ARG A 192 -23.26 15.06 12.26
C ARG A 192 -22.99 16.05 11.13
N GLY A 193 -22.06 16.99 11.33
CA GLY A 193 -21.70 17.99 10.32
C GLY A 193 -20.69 17.53 9.27
N LEU A 194 -20.09 16.34 9.44
CA LEU A 194 -19.06 15.86 8.52
C LEU A 194 -19.59 14.81 7.55
N LEU A 195 -20.51 13.96 8.01
CA LEU A 195 -21.20 12.98 7.18
C LEU A 195 -22.56 13.49 6.69
N GLY A 196 -23.19 14.39 7.45
CA GLY A 196 -24.31 15.19 6.99
C GLY A 196 -23.82 16.20 5.96
N GLY A 197 -24.32 16.13 4.73
CA GLY A 197 -24.09 17.17 3.75
C GLY A 197 -24.93 18.39 4.11
N GLU A 198 -24.41 19.24 4.98
CA GLU A 198 -24.99 20.53 5.31
C GLU A 198 -23.97 21.60 4.92
N ASP A 199 -24.05 22.01 3.65
CA ASP A 199 -23.54 23.30 3.13
C ASP A 199 -24.23 23.70 1.80
N GLU A 200 -25.40 23.12 1.45
CA GLU A 200 -26.22 23.65 0.33
C GLU A 200 -27.43 24.47 0.78
N ASP A 201 -27.98 24.24 1.99
CA ASP A 201 -29.25 24.87 2.41
C ASP A 201 -29.09 26.04 3.42
N ASP A 202 -27.92 26.22 4.04
CA ASP A 202 -27.70 27.23 5.11
C ASP A 202 -26.56 28.24 4.82
N LEU A 203 -26.05 28.25 3.58
CA LEU A 203 -25.26 29.39 3.11
C LEU A 203 -26.21 30.58 2.96
N PRO A 204 -25.93 31.76 3.57
CA PRO A 204 -26.63 32.96 3.15
C PRO A 204 -26.43 33.08 1.64
N LEU A 205 -27.51 33.34 0.90
CA LEU A 205 -27.49 33.68 -0.52
C LEU A 205 -26.55 34.86 -0.72
N VAL A 206 -25.25 34.57 -0.87
CA VAL A 206 -24.29 35.50 -1.43
C VAL A 206 -24.54 35.41 -2.91
N ASP A 207 -25.30 36.38 -3.41
CA ASP A 207 -25.50 36.61 -4.84
C ASP A 207 -24.18 36.35 -5.58
N ASP A 208 -24.23 35.54 -6.64
CA ASP A 208 -23.11 35.15 -7.48
C ASP A 208 -22.30 36.39 -7.94
N GLU A 209 -21.34 36.83 -7.13
CA GLU A 209 -20.34 37.80 -7.55
C GLU A 209 -19.39 37.07 -8.49
N SER A 210 -19.77 37.13 -9.78
CA SER A 210 -18.90 37.21 -10.95
C SER A 210 -17.49 36.69 -10.70
N THR A 211 -17.33 35.37 -10.82
CA THR A 211 -16.01 34.75 -10.93
C THR A 211 -15.29 35.40 -12.11
N LYS A 212 -14.38 36.34 -11.81
CA LYS A 212 -13.51 37.02 -12.79
C LYS A 212 -12.56 35.99 -13.40
N GLY A 213 -13.06 35.26 -14.39
CA GLY A 213 -12.24 34.40 -15.24
C GLY A 213 -11.18 35.22 -15.96
N PHE A 214 -9.98 34.66 -16.04
CA PHE A 214 -8.75 35.23 -16.63
C PHE A 214 -8.81 35.54 -18.14
N ARG A 215 -10.01 35.54 -18.75
CA ARG A 215 -10.26 35.77 -20.18
C ARG A 215 -11.53 36.58 -20.41
N GLN A 216 -11.63 37.77 -19.82
CA GLN A 216 -12.52 38.79 -20.37
C GLN A 216 -11.68 39.73 -21.23
N GLN A 217 -11.58 39.42 -22.53
CA GLN A 217 -11.18 40.41 -23.52
C GLN A 217 -12.27 41.48 -23.57
N GLY A 218 -11.85 42.74 -23.47
CA GLY A 218 -12.70 43.88 -23.15
C GLY A 218 -13.88 44.09 -24.09
N ALA A 219 -15.04 44.40 -23.49
CA ALA A 219 -16.21 44.93 -24.15
C ALA A 219 -16.06 46.44 -24.47
N TYR A 220 -14.96 46.83 -25.12
CA TYR A 220 -14.72 48.20 -25.61
C TYR A 220 -14.38 48.20 -27.10
N ASN A 221 -15.28 47.65 -27.90
CA ASN A 221 -15.41 47.99 -29.32
C ASN A 221 -16.88 48.25 -29.61
N ARG A 222 -17.33 49.44 -29.23
CA ARG A 222 -18.43 50.16 -29.88
C ARG A 222 -18.28 51.65 -29.63
#